data_AF-A0A7C6WWK9-F1
#
_entry.id   AF-A0A7C6WWK9-F1
#
_cell.length_a   1.000
_cell.length_b   1.000
_cell.length_c   1.000
_cell.angle_alpha   90.00
_cell.angle_beta   90.00
_cell.angle_gamma   90.00
#
_symmetry.space_group_name_H-M   'P 1'
#
loop_
_entity.id
_entity.type
_entity.pdbx_description
1 polymer ?
#
loop_
_entity_poly.entity_id
_entity_poly.type
_entity_poly.pdbx_seq_one_letter_code
_entity_poly.pdbx_strand_id
1 'polypeptide(L)' 'TEQDIVFWKNVFEIHRIIMGKSTKPKSEKQIIKWLKNPYSDSAEYKMWGNGVALPCVVYVLGGIVEHVKSTQ' A
#
# COMPACT_ATOMS: atom_id res chain seq x y z
N THR A 1 17.74 -12.73 -1.01
CA THR A 1 18.20 -13.36 -2.27
C THR A 1 18.14 -12.35 -3.41
N GLU A 2 18.92 -12.51 -4.49
CA GLU A 2 18.84 -11.62 -5.68
C GLU A 2 17.41 -11.53 -6.25
N GLN A 3 16.67 -12.64 -6.19
CA GLN A 3 15.26 -12.70 -6.56
C GLN A 3 14.39 -11.73 -5.75
N ASP A 4 14.63 -11.59 -4.44
CA ASP A 4 13.88 -10.65 -3.60
C ASP A 4 14.16 -9.20 -4.02
N ILE A 5 15.41 -8.90 -4.39
CA ILE A 5 15.80 -7.56 -4.84
C ILE A 5 15.06 -7.22 -6.13
N VAL A 6 15.03 -8.15 -7.10
CA VAL A 6 14.31 -7.96 -8.38
C VAL A 6 12.81 -7.80 -8.16
N PHE A 7 12.21 -8.66 -7.34
CA PHE A 7 10.79 -8.59 -7.00
C PHE A 7 10.44 -7.22 -6.39
N TRP A 8 11.13 -6.82 -5.34
CA TRP A 8 10.83 -5.56 -4.64
C TRP A 8 11.17 -4.32 -5.47
N LYS A 9 12.18 -4.39 -6.35
CA LYS A 9 12.45 -3.33 -7.35
C LYS A 9 11.25 -3.10 -8.26
N ASN A 10 10.65 -4.17 -8.78
CA ASN A 10 9.46 -4.10 -9.62
C ASN A 10 8.24 -3.56 -8.84
N VAL A 11 8.01 -4.05 -7.62
CA VAL A 11 6.91 -3.56 -6.76
C VAL A 11 7.03 -2.06 -6.49
N PHE A 12 8.22 -1.59 -6.12
CA PHE A 12 8.43 -0.16 -5.86
C PHE A 12 8.28 0.69 -7.13
N GLU A 13 8.65 0.17 -8.30
CA GLU A 13 8.48 0.89 -9.56
C GLU A 13 7.01 0.98 -9.98
N ILE A 14 6.25 -0.12 -9.88
CA ILE A 14 4.80 -0.12 -10.12
C ILE A 14 4.11 0.89 -9.19
N HIS A 15 4.43 0.86 -7.89
CA HIS A 15 3.89 1.81 -6.93
C HIS A 15 4.25 3.27 -7.31
N ARG A 16 5.49 3.53 -7.73
CA ARG A 16 5.93 4.87 -8.16
C ARG A 16 5.12 5.39 -9.35
N ILE A 17 4.88 4.54 -10.35
CA ILE A 17 4.11 4.86 -11.55
C ILE A 17 2.65 5.15 -11.17
N ILE A 18 2.01 4.28 -10.38
CA ILE A 18 0.59 4.44 -9.97
C ILE A 18 0.38 5.71 -9.15
N MET A 19 1.29 6.00 -8.22
CA MET A 19 1.18 7.20 -7.38
C MET A 19 1.44 8.50 -8.15
N GLY A 20 1.91 8.42 -9.41
CA GLY A 20 2.18 9.59 -10.26
C GLY A 20 3.27 10.52 -9.71
N LYS A 21 4.05 10.08 -8.72
CA LYS A 21 5.06 10.91 -8.07
C LYS A 21 6.35 10.88 -8.90
N SER A 22 6.78 12.06 -9.37
CA SER A 22 8.06 12.27 -10.06
C SER A 22 9.24 12.21 -9.07
N THR A 23 9.36 11.12 -8.32
CA THR A 23 10.54 10.80 -7.52
C THR A 23 11.40 9.79 -8.26
N LYS A 24 12.71 9.82 -8.01
CA LYS A 24 13.66 8.88 -8.63
C LYS A 24 13.34 7.44 -8.18
N PRO A 25 13.54 6.43 -9.05
CA PRO A 25 13.45 5.02 -8.65
C PRO A 25 14.35 4.71 -7.46
N LYS A 26 13.93 3.76 -6.62
CA LYS A 26 14.77 3.27 -5.51
C LYS A 26 15.98 2.53 -6.08
N SER A 27 17.17 2.86 -5.58
CA SER A 27 18.39 2.14 -5.91
C SER A 27 18.44 0.76 -5.23
N GLU A 28 19.18 -0.18 -5.79
CA GLU A 28 19.34 -1.52 -5.22
C GLU A 28 19.91 -1.50 -3.80
N LYS A 29 20.86 -0.60 -3.50
CA LYS A 29 21.38 -0.41 -2.14
C LYS A 29 20.29 -0.02 -1.14
N GLN A 30 19.33 0.82 -1.55
CA GLN A 30 18.19 1.18 -0.71
C GLN A 30 17.22 0.01 -0.52
N ILE A 31 17.01 -0.80 -1.56
CA ILE A 31 16.16 -2.00 -1.48
C ILE A 31 16.81 -3.03 -0.55
N ILE A 32 18.11 -3.30 -0.67
CA ILE A 32 18.86 -4.18 0.22
C ILE A 32 18.78 -3.69 1.67
N LYS A 33 18.97 -2.39 1.89
CA LYS A 33 18.84 -1.80 3.24
C LYS A 33 17.43 -2.00 3.80
N TRP A 34 16.40 -1.80 2.97
CA TRP A 34 15.01 -1.97 3.37
C TRP A 34 14.66 -3.44 3.64
N LEU A 35 15.16 -4.38 2.83
CA LEU A 35 14.94 -5.83 3.01
C LEU A 35 15.48 -6.35 4.35
N LYS A 36 16.48 -5.70 4.94
CA LYS A 36 16.99 -6.06 6.28
C LYS A 36 16.03 -5.70 7.41
N ASN A 37 15.22 -4.66 7.24
CA ASN A 37 14.21 -4.25 8.20
C ASN A 37 13.06 -3.54 7.45
N PRO A 38 12.13 -4.32 6.86
CA PRO A 38 11.07 -3.77 6.01
C PRO A 38 9.98 -3.05 6.82
N TYR A 39 9.89 -3.37 8.11
CA TYR A 39 8.99 -2.73 9.06
C TYR A 39 9.57 -1.39 9.53
N SER A 40 8.71 -0.39 9.62
CA SER A 40 9.05 0.94 10.13
C SER A 40 7.86 1.51 10.88
N ASP A 41 8.08 1.93 12.11
CA ASP A 41 7.07 2.59 12.95
C ASP A 41 6.41 3.76 12.20
N SER A 42 7.21 4.53 11.44
CA SER A 42 6.70 5.63 10.62
C SER A 42 5.73 5.17 9.51
N ALA A 43 5.92 3.99 8.95
CA ALA A 43 5.01 3.43 7.95
C ALA A 43 3.70 2.96 8.60
N GLU A 44 3.79 2.34 9.78
CA GLU A 44 2.63 1.95 10.57
C GLU A 44 1.80 3.14 11.02
N TYR A 45 2.41 4.17 11.63
CA TYR A 45 1.70 5.38 12.04
C TYR A 45 1.03 6.09 10.86
N LYS A 46 1.65 6.08 9.66
CA LYS A 46 1.01 6.61 8.45
C LYS A 46 -0.16 5.76 7.98
N MET A 47 -0.06 4.43 8.12
CA MET A 47 -1.15 3.52 7.76
C MET A 47 -2.37 3.75 8.64
N TRP A 48 -2.16 3.85 9.96
CA TRP A 48 -3.25 4.14 10.91
C TRP A 48 -3.75 5.58 10.80
N GLY A 49 -2.87 6.56 10.60
CA GLY A 49 -3.23 7.99 10.58
C GLY A 49 -3.89 8.48 9.29
N ASN A 50 -3.59 7.87 8.13
CA ASN A 50 -4.27 8.17 6.86
C ASN A 50 -5.41 7.18 6.55
N GLY A 51 -5.53 6.12 7.34
CA GLY A 51 -6.61 5.15 7.22
C GLY A 51 -7.96 5.73 7.65
N VAL A 52 -9.02 5.02 7.31
CA VAL A 52 -10.39 5.31 7.77
C VAL A 52 -10.79 4.31 8.83
N ALA A 53 -11.67 4.72 9.74
CA ALA A 53 -12.18 3.82 10.77
C ALA A 53 -12.90 2.63 10.12
N LEU A 54 -12.33 1.43 10.26
CA LEU A 54 -12.84 0.21 9.65
C LEU A 54 -14.34 -0.02 9.90
N PRO A 55 -14.89 0.20 11.11
CA PRO A 55 -16.33 0.03 11.35
C PRO A 55 -17.20 0.93 10.47
N CYS A 56 -16.77 2.17 10.22
CA CYS A 56 -17.51 3.12 9.37
C CYS A 56 -17.53 2.64 7.92
N VAL A 57 -16.40 2.13 7.41
CA VAL A 57 -16.31 1.60 6.04
C VAL A 57 -17.20 0.38 5.88
N VAL A 58 -17.15 -0.56 6.82
CA VAL A 58 -17.96 -1.78 6.80
C VAL A 58 -19.45 -1.43 6.81
N TYR A 59 -19.87 -0.49 7.67
CA TYR A 59 -21.26 -0.05 7.73
C TYR A 59 -21.74 0.56 6.41
N VAL A 60 -20.97 1.50 5.84
CA VAL A 60 -21.34 2.19 4.60
C VAL A 60 -21.37 1.24 3.41
N LEU A 61 -20.31 0.45 3.22
CA LEU A 61 -20.25 -0.50 2.10
C LEU A 61 -21.32 -1.59 2.22
N GLY A 62 -21.61 -2.07 3.43
CA GLY A 62 -22.71 -3.01 3.69
C GLY A 62 -24.06 -2.43 3.28
N GLY A 63 -24.35 -1.19 3.67
CA GLY A 63 -25.59 -0.50 3.28
C GLY A 63 -25.71 -0.29 1.77
N ILE A 64 -24.61 0.02 1.08
CA ILE A 64 -24.61 0.12 -0.39
C ILE A 64 -24.95 -1.22 -1.03
N VAL A 65 -24.32 -2.32 -0.56
CA VAL A 65 -24.59 -3.67 -1.08
C VAL A 65 -26.05 -4.07 -0.87
N GLU A 66 -26.61 -3.77 0.31
CA GLU A 66 -28.01 -4.06 0.62
C GLU A 66 -28.97 -3.28 -0.27
N HIS A 67 -28.71 -1.98 -0.48
CA HIS A 67 -29.50 -1.14 -1.37
C HIS A 67 -29.46 -1.62 -2.82
N VAL A 68 -28.29 -2.02 -3.33
CA VAL A 68 -28.16 -2.58 -4.68
C VAL A 68 -28.94 -3.89 -4.82
N LYS A 69 -28.95 -4.74 -3.78
CA LYS A 69 -29.70 -6.00 -3.78
C LYS A 69 -31.22 -5.80 -3.73
N SER A 70 -31.72 -4.77 -3.04
CA SER A 70 -33.15 -4.52 -2.90
C SER A 70 -33.78 -3.81 -4.11
N THR A 71 -32.94 -3.29 -5.02
CA THR A 71 -33.38 -2.59 -6.24
C THR A 71 -33.32 -3.49 -7.49
N GLN A 72 -33.03 -4.79 -7.34
CA GLN A 72 -33.17 -5.84 -8.36
C GLN A 72 -34.41 -6.69 -8.11
#